data_AF-Q4T951-F1
#
_entry.id   AF-Q4T951-F1
#
_cell.length_a   1.000
_cell.length_b   1.000
_cell.length_c   1.000
_cell.angle_alpha   90.00
_cell.angle_beta   90.00
_cell.angle_gamma   90.00
#
_symmetry.space_group_name_H-M   'P 1'
#
loop_
_entity.id
_entity.type
_entity.pdbx_description
1 polymer ?
#
loop_
_entity_poly.entity_id
_entity_poly.type
_entity_poly.pdbx_seq_one_letter_code
_entity_poly.pdbx_strand_id
1 'polypeptide(L)'
;MKKKSSEKKRHVVAWINKAEWDQVMDQLYSKDPSLQRFALNRISAWKARYASSTPVAVDCTADLVRCQVLDRVGQLDADDLVLLYGAALVRFVNLITERQQGKIARPLRRLAGNLNIPEWVVNLRHDFTHRRLPTLKWCRKGCKVVLEWLQQEYWSRQLGGEDGPFADLNWLLAEIKQFALESSGLLIDVMVEDGFLVPTPEQLQTLGCDCGDTSCPAEPRLPQVFLRFWLSLLKTLNSPAFIHLLLEKLFTELKLLTGEPNDHRMFYIAAWISELISCNGKKFAYHFETKVQKKARMRECIFVNRIQMRWQQLLAVCLEAACVSTPHLLRVDPE
;
A
#
# COMPACT_ATOMS: atom_id res chain seq x y z
N MET A 1 -6.71 27.93 -29.70
CA MET A 1 -6.79 26.45 -29.72
C MET A 1 -7.57 25.99 -28.48
N LYS A 2 -8.80 25.47 -28.65
CA LYS A 2 -9.63 25.01 -27.52
C LYS A 2 -9.04 23.72 -26.94
N LYS A 3 -8.74 23.71 -25.63
CA LYS A 3 -8.34 22.49 -24.88
C LYS A 3 -9.48 21.46 -25.01
N LYS A 4 -9.20 20.31 -25.64
CA LYS A 4 -10.11 19.15 -25.57
C LYS A 4 -10.22 18.75 -24.10
N SER A 5 -11.43 18.82 -23.53
CA SER A 5 -11.73 18.24 -22.23
C SER A 5 -11.35 16.75 -22.27
N SER A 6 -10.61 16.27 -21.28
CA SER A 6 -10.35 14.84 -21.14
C SER A 6 -11.67 14.09 -21.01
N GLU A 7 -12.08 13.36 -22.04
CA GLU A 7 -13.22 12.46 -21.99
C GLU A 7 -13.01 11.48 -20.84
N LYS A 8 -13.88 11.53 -19.82
CA LYS A 8 -13.93 10.53 -18.76
C LYS A 8 -14.14 9.16 -19.41
N LYS A 9 -13.15 8.27 -19.33
CA LYS A 9 -13.29 6.88 -19.80
C LYS A 9 -14.41 6.21 -18.99
N ARG A 10 -15.53 5.95 -19.65
CA ARG A 10 -16.66 5.22 -19.06
C ARG A 10 -16.36 3.72 -19.16
N HIS A 11 -16.33 3.02 -18.05
CA HIS A 11 -16.17 1.56 -18.00
C HIS A 11 -17.53 0.90 -17.84
N VAL A 12 -17.88 -0.02 -18.74
CA VAL A 12 -19.13 -0.78 -18.65
C VAL A 12 -18.94 -1.94 -17.68
N VAL A 13 -19.88 -2.09 -16.75
CA VAL A 13 -19.86 -3.12 -15.71
C VAL A 13 -21.19 -3.89 -15.69
N ALA A 14 -21.19 -5.08 -15.09
CA ALA A 14 -22.35 -5.97 -15.09
C ALA A 14 -23.37 -5.68 -13.98
N TRP A 15 -22.97 -4.93 -12.96
CA TRP A 15 -23.81 -4.49 -11.84
C TRP A 15 -24.42 -3.11 -12.13
N ILE A 16 -25.58 -2.84 -11.54
CA ILE A 16 -26.36 -1.62 -11.75
C ILE A 16 -25.71 -0.41 -11.09
N ASN A 17 -25.15 -0.58 -9.89
CA ASN A 17 -24.53 0.47 -9.10
C ASN A 17 -23.60 -0.15 -8.04
N LYS A 18 -22.87 0.71 -7.34
CA LYS A 18 -21.93 0.31 -6.30
C LYS A 18 -22.61 -0.44 -5.14
N ALA A 19 -23.83 -0.06 -4.76
CA ALA A 19 -24.55 -0.74 -3.69
C ALA A 19 -24.85 -2.22 -4.02
N GLU A 20 -25.19 -2.55 -5.28
CA GLU A 20 -25.33 -3.95 -5.72
C GLU A 20 -24.00 -4.71 -5.59
N TRP A 21 -22.90 -4.05 -5.96
CA TRP A 21 -21.56 -4.64 -5.86
C TRP A 21 -21.17 -4.94 -4.41
N ASP A 22 -21.31 -3.96 -3.52
CA ASP A 22 -20.97 -4.07 -2.10
C ASP A 22 -21.83 -5.14 -1.41
N GLN A 23 -23.14 -5.16 -1.70
CA GLN A 23 -24.03 -6.19 -1.19
C GLN A 23 -23.61 -7.60 -1.62
N VAL A 24 -23.28 -7.79 -2.90
CA VAL A 24 -22.86 -9.10 -3.41
C VAL A 24 -21.53 -9.53 -2.78
N MET A 25 -20.59 -8.60 -2.62
CA MET A 25 -19.31 -8.86 -1.95
C MET A 25 -19.55 -9.33 -0.51
N ASP A 26 -20.31 -8.57 0.29
CA ASP A 26 -20.59 -8.90 1.69
C ASP A 26 -21.29 -10.26 1.82
N GLN A 27 -22.24 -10.55 0.93
CA GLN A 27 -22.95 -11.82 0.93
C GLN A 27 -22.08 -13.01 0.50
N LEU A 28 -21.12 -12.83 -0.43
CA LEU A 28 -20.17 -13.88 -0.83
C LEU A 28 -19.26 -14.30 0.32
N TYR A 29 -18.77 -13.31 1.08
CA TYR A 29 -17.85 -13.52 2.22
C TYR A 29 -18.58 -13.78 3.55
N SER A 30 -19.90 -13.79 3.55
CA SER A 30 -20.72 -14.18 4.71
C SER A 30 -20.50 -15.64 5.11
N LYS A 31 -20.76 -15.93 6.40
CA LYS A 31 -20.77 -17.30 6.92
C LYS A 31 -22.10 -18.02 6.67
N ASP A 32 -23.13 -17.30 6.26
CA ASP A 32 -24.47 -17.85 6.00
C ASP A 32 -24.57 -18.43 4.57
N PRO A 33 -24.81 -19.75 4.41
CA PRO A 33 -24.98 -20.37 3.10
C PRO A 33 -26.14 -19.81 2.27
N SER A 34 -27.20 -19.29 2.91
CA SER A 34 -28.36 -18.73 2.22
C SER A 34 -28.02 -17.42 1.51
N LEU A 35 -27.31 -16.51 2.21
CA LEU A 35 -26.79 -15.27 1.65
C LEU A 35 -25.77 -15.54 0.55
N GLN A 36 -24.86 -16.50 0.75
CA GLN A 36 -23.92 -16.92 -0.28
C GLN A 36 -24.62 -17.44 -1.53
N ARG A 37 -25.69 -18.25 -1.38
CA ARG A 37 -26.50 -18.73 -2.52
C ARG A 37 -27.14 -17.58 -3.27
N PHE A 38 -27.70 -16.60 -2.56
CA PHE A 38 -28.28 -15.40 -3.18
C PHE A 38 -27.24 -14.61 -3.97
N ALA A 39 -26.04 -14.40 -3.41
CA ALA A 39 -24.95 -13.72 -4.11
C ALA A 39 -24.48 -14.46 -5.37
N LEU A 40 -24.40 -15.80 -5.30
CA LEU A 40 -24.08 -16.63 -6.47
C LEU A 40 -25.12 -16.49 -7.58
N ASN A 41 -26.42 -16.40 -7.24
CA ASN A 41 -27.47 -16.15 -8.21
C ASN A 41 -27.33 -14.76 -8.86
N ARG A 42 -26.94 -13.73 -8.08
CA ARG A 42 -26.66 -12.40 -8.62
C ARG A 42 -25.47 -12.41 -9.58
N ILE A 43 -24.38 -13.11 -9.26
CA ILE A 43 -23.25 -13.27 -10.17
C ILE A 43 -23.66 -14.00 -11.46
N SER A 44 -24.53 -15.02 -11.38
CA SER A 44 -25.08 -15.66 -12.57
C SER A 44 -25.84 -14.67 -13.45
N ALA A 45 -26.62 -13.76 -12.85
CA ALA A 45 -27.29 -12.69 -13.58
C ALA A 45 -26.29 -11.66 -14.17
N TRP A 46 -25.17 -11.38 -13.50
CA TRP A 46 -24.08 -10.55 -14.07
C TRP A 46 -23.46 -11.21 -15.30
N LYS A 47 -23.21 -12.52 -15.23
CA LYS A 47 -22.69 -13.30 -16.38
C LYS A 47 -23.65 -13.29 -17.56
N ALA A 48 -24.96 -13.42 -17.32
CA ALA A 48 -25.95 -13.36 -18.39
C ALA A 48 -25.97 -11.99 -19.09
N ARG A 49 -25.74 -10.90 -18.34
CA ARG A 49 -25.67 -9.54 -18.89
C ARG A 49 -24.37 -9.23 -19.62
N TYR A 50 -23.25 -9.77 -19.17
CA TYR A 50 -21.91 -9.34 -19.58
C TYR A 50 -20.89 -10.49 -19.64
N ALA A 51 -21.27 -11.58 -20.31
CA ALA A 51 -20.57 -12.87 -20.30
C ALA A 51 -19.09 -12.79 -20.73
N SER A 52 -18.79 -12.11 -21.85
CA SER A 52 -17.44 -12.07 -22.43
C SER A 52 -16.44 -11.20 -21.65
N SER A 53 -16.91 -10.45 -20.67
CA SER A 53 -16.11 -9.44 -19.95
C SER A 53 -16.22 -9.57 -18.43
N THR A 54 -16.78 -10.66 -17.92
CA THR A 54 -16.83 -10.90 -16.47
C THR A 54 -15.39 -11.05 -15.93
N PRO A 55 -15.00 -10.30 -14.89
CA PRO A 55 -13.65 -10.39 -14.35
C PRO A 55 -13.36 -11.79 -13.79
N VAL A 56 -12.20 -12.36 -14.14
CA VAL A 56 -11.76 -13.69 -13.69
C VAL A 56 -11.84 -13.85 -12.18
N ALA A 57 -11.54 -12.81 -11.41
CA ALA A 57 -11.62 -12.85 -9.96
C ALA A 57 -13.06 -13.07 -9.45
N VAL A 58 -14.06 -12.48 -10.10
CA VAL A 58 -15.48 -12.70 -9.78
C VAL A 58 -15.86 -14.15 -10.06
N ASP A 59 -15.43 -14.70 -11.19
CA ASP A 59 -15.64 -16.11 -11.54
C ASP A 59 -15.02 -17.06 -10.53
N CYS A 60 -13.74 -16.86 -10.20
CA CYS A 60 -13.04 -17.72 -9.25
C CYS A 60 -13.66 -17.64 -7.85
N THR A 61 -14.08 -16.44 -7.43
CA THR A 61 -14.79 -16.26 -6.15
C THR A 61 -16.10 -17.05 -6.14
N ALA A 62 -16.90 -16.94 -7.21
CA ALA A 62 -18.17 -17.65 -7.33
C ALA A 62 -17.98 -19.17 -7.30
N ASP A 63 -16.96 -19.69 -7.99
CA ASP A 63 -16.68 -21.13 -8.03
C ASP A 63 -16.27 -21.66 -6.65
N LEU A 64 -15.41 -20.93 -5.93
CA LEU A 64 -14.96 -21.31 -4.58
C LEU A 64 -16.08 -21.21 -3.53
N VAL A 65 -16.89 -20.15 -3.57
CA VAL A 65 -18.04 -19.99 -2.67
C VAL A 65 -19.09 -21.08 -2.94
N ARG A 66 -19.32 -21.46 -4.20
CA ARG A 66 -20.20 -22.60 -4.54
C ARG A 66 -19.71 -23.90 -3.89
N CYS A 67 -18.40 -24.14 -3.88
CA CYS A 67 -17.82 -25.28 -3.17
C CYS A 67 -18.15 -25.23 -1.67
N GLN A 68 -17.95 -24.07 -1.01
CA GLN A 68 -18.25 -23.91 0.42
C GLN A 68 -19.73 -24.14 0.75
N VAL A 69 -20.64 -23.64 -0.09
CA VAL A 69 -22.08 -23.81 0.11
C VAL A 69 -22.45 -25.29 0.01
N LEU A 70 -21.98 -26.00 -1.02
CA LEU A 70 -22.29 -27.43 -1.21
C LEU A 70 -21.67 -28.31 -0.11
N ASP A 71 -20.45 -27.98 0.33
CA ASP A 71 -19.75 -28.63 1.43
C ASP A 71 -20.54 -28.50 2.75
N ARG A 72 -21.05 -27.30 3.06
CA ARG A 72 -21.84 -27.06 4.29
C ARG A 72 -23.22 -27.68 4.27
N VAL A 73 -23.87 -27.72 3.10
CA VAL A 73 -25.20 -28.33 2.95
C VAL A 73 -25.13 -29.86 3.03
N GLY A 74 -23.94 -30.45 2.84
CA GLY A 74 -23.74 -31.90 2.99
C GLY A 74 -24.40 -32.73 1.88
N GLN A 75 -24.61 -32.13 0.71
CA GLN A 75 -25.26 -32.77 -0.45
C GLN A 75 -24.32 -33.67 -1.27
N LEU A 76 -23.01 -33.53 -1.08
CA LEU A 76 -21.98 -34.26 -1.81
C LEU A 76 -21.13 -35.07 -0.84
N ASP A 77 -20.61 -36.20 -1.32
CA ASP A 77 -19.65 -36.99 -0.56
C ASP A 77 -18.27 -36.31 -0.51
N ALA A 78 -17.37 -36.87 0.31
CA ALA A 78 -16.05 -36.28 0.50
C ALA A 78 -15.18 -36.30 -0.77
N ASP A 79 -15.34 -37.30 -1.64
CA ASP A 79 -14.53 -37.48 -2.84
C ASP A 79 -14.98 -36.54 -3.96
N ASP A 80 -16.29 -36.39 -4.15
CA ASP A 80 -16.92 -35.40 -5.03
C ASP A 80 -16.55 -33.98 -4.62
N LEU A 81 -16.55 -33.69 -3.31
CA LEU A 81 -16.10 -32.40 -2.79
C LEU A 81 -14.63 -32.13 -3.10
N VAL A 82 -13.75 -33.14 -2.98
CA VAL A 82 -12.33 -33.00 -3.35
C VAL A 82 -12.18 -32.64 -4.82
N LEU A 83 -12.92 -33.30 -5.72
CA LEU A 83 -12.91 -33.00 -7.14
C LEU A 83 -13.46 -31.59 -7.44
N LEU A 84 -14.55 -31.20 -6.79
CA LEU A 84 -15.18 -29.90 -6.96
C LEU A 84 -14.26 -28.75 -6.52
N TYR A 85 -13.68 -28.85 -5.32
CA TYR A 85 -12.69 -27.88 -4.85
C TYR A 85 -11.44 -27.89 -5.73
N GLY A 86 -11.01 -29.07 -6.18
CA GLY A 86 -9.87 -29.21 -7.08
C GLY A 86 -10.06 -28.44 -8.37
N ALA A 87 -11.20 -28.61 -9.04
CA ALA A 87 -11.53 -27.87 -10.25
C ALA A 87 -11.51 -26.35 -10.04
N ALA A 88 -12.12 -25.87 -8.95
CA ALA A 88 -12.15 -24.43 -8.63
C ALA A 88 -10.75 -23.86 -8.34
N LEU A 89 -9.93 -24.56 -7.55
CA LEU A 89 -8.57 -24.14 -7.20
C LEU A 89 -7.62 -24.16 -8.41
N VAL A 90 -7.68 -25.21 -9.23
CA VAL A 90 -6.91 -25.30 -10.47
C VAL A 90 -7.29 -24.17 -11.43
N ARG A 91 -8.58 -23.91 -11.59
CA ARG A 91 -9.09 -22.82 -12.44
C ARG A 91 -8.60 -21.46 -11.94
N PHE A 92 -8.66 -21.20 -10.63
CA PHE A 92 -8.10 -19.98 -10.04
C PHE A 92 -6.61 -19.80 -10.36
N VAL A 93 -5.78 -20.80 -10.04
CA VAL A 93 -4.32 -20.69 -10.23
C VAL A 93 -3.98 -20.47 -11.71
N ASN A 94 -4.62 -21.20 -12.62
CA ASN A 94 -4.35 -21.06 -14.05
C ASN A 94 -4.76 -19.68 -14.57
N LEU A 95 -6.01 -19.24 -14.33
CA LEU A 95 -6.52 -18.00 -14.93
C LEU A 95 -5.86 -16.74 -14.35
N ILE A 96 -5.55 -16.72 -13.05
CA ILE A 96 -4.91 -15.56 -12.42
C ILE A 96 -3.45 -15.42 -12.87
N THR A 97 -2.74 -16.53 -13.02
CA THR A 97 -1.34 -16.49 -13.46
C THR A 97 -1.20 -16.26 -14.96
N GLU A 98 -2.14 -16.76 -15.78
CA GLU A 98 -2.18 -16.48 -17.22
C GLU A 98 -2.23 -14.98 -17.52
N ARG A 99 -3.01 -14.21 -16.74
CA ARG A 99 -3.06 -12.74 -16.83
C ARG A 99 -1.73 -12.04 -16.54
N GLN A 100 -0.83 -12.69 -15.81
CA GLN A 100 0.52 -12.16 -15.52
C GLN A 100 1.56 -12.61 -16.54
N GLN A 101 1.18 -13.45 -17.50
CA GLN A 101 2.10 -13.90 -18.53
C GLN A 101 2.41 -12.74 -19.48
N GLY A 102 3.71 -12.49 -19.67
CA GLY A 102 4.18 -11.49 -20.63
C GLY A 102 4.45 -12.11 -22.00
N LYS A 103 5.12 -11.35 -22.88
CA LYS A 103 5.58 -11.84 -24.19
C LYS A 103 6.51 -13.06 -24.09
N ILE A 104 7.22 -13.21 -22.97
CA ILE A 104 8.10 -14.34 -22.68
C ILE A 104 7.42 -15.21 -21.63
N ALA A 105 7.30 -16.51 -21.93
CA ALA A 105 6.72 -17.48 -21.01
C ALA A 105 7.56 -17.59 -19.72
N ARG A 106 6.90 -17.45 -18.57
CA ARG A 106 7.50 -17.60 -17.24
C ARG A 106 6.88 -18.78 -16.50
N PRO A 107 7.66 -19.48 -15.64
CA PRO A 107 7.15 -20.57 -14.83
C PRO A 107 6.04 -20.14 -13.89
N LEU A 108 5.02 -21.01 -13.71
CA LEU A 108 3.85 -20.76 -12.86
C LEU A 108 4.21 -20.31 -11.43
N ARG A 109 5.16 -20.99 -10.79
CA ARG A 109 5.64 -20.65 -9.42
C ARG A 109 6.15 -19.21 -9.34
N ARG A 110 6.85 -18.75 -10.38
CA ARG A 110 7.39 -17.39 -10.43
C ARG A 110 6.28 -16.35 -10.60
N LEU A 111 5.26 -16.66 -11.41
CA LEU A 111 4.10 -15.78 -11.59
C LEU A 111 3.29 -15.66 -10.29
N ALA A 112 3.01 -16.80 -9.65
CA ALA A 112 2.33 -16.85 -8.35
C ALA A 112 3.11 -16.12 -7.25
N GLY A 113 4.44 -16.29 -7.20
CA GLY A 113 5.31 -15.59 -6.26
C GLY A 113 5.28 -14.06 -6.41
N ASN A 114 5.18 -13.53 -7.64
CA ASN A 114 5.03 -12.08 -7.85
C ASN A 114 3.68 -11.53 -7.34
N LEU A 115 2.67 -12.39 -7.25
CA LEU A 115 1.33 -12.08 -6.76
C LEU A 115 1.17 -12.37 -5.25
N ASN A 116 2.24 -12.74 -4.56
CA ASN A 116 2.22 -13.18 -3.17
C ASN A 116 1.25 -14.36 -2.90
N ILE A 117 0.98 -15.20 -3.92
CA ILE A 117 0.20 -16.42 -3.73
C ILE A 117 1.11 -17.48 -3.08
N PRO A 118 0.71 -18.09 -1.94
CA PRO A 118 1.56 -19.06 -1.25
C PRO A 118 1.92 -20.26 -2.14
N GLU A 119 3.19 -20.69 -2.08
CA GLU A 119 3.68 -21.77 -2.94
C GLU A 119 2.90 -23.07 -2.76
N TRP A 120 2.46 -23.39 -1.54
CA TRP A 120 1.68 -24.61 -1.29
C TRP A 120 0.32 -24.61 -2.00
N VAL A 121 -0.27 -23.45 -2.31
CA VAL A 121 -1.49 -23.35 -3.13
C VAL A 121 -1.18 -23.70 -4.59
N VAL A 122 -0.01 -23.31 -5.09
CA VAL A 122 0.47 -23.72 -6.42
C VAL A 122 0.76 -25.23 -6.44
N ASN A 123 1.28 -25.78 -5.35
CA ASN A 123 1.47 -27.22 -5.21
C ASN A 123 0.14 -27.97 -5.21
N LEU A 124 -0.92 -27.46 -4.58
CA LEU A 124 -2.26 -28.07 -4.68
C LEU A 124 -2.71 -28.21 -6.13
N ARG A 125 -2.54 -27.17 -6.97
CA ARG A 125 -2.83 -27.27 -8.40
C ARG A 125 -2.02 -28.37 -9.07
N HIS A 126 -0.74 -28.51 -8.73
CA HIS A 126 0.10 -29.57 -9.29
C HIS A 126 -0.37 -30.96 -8.85
N ASP A 127 -0.77 -31.10 -7.58
CA ASP A 127 -1.26 -32.36 -7.01
C ASP A 127 -2.55 -32.83 -7.70
N PHE A 128 -3.51 -31.94 -7.92
CA PHE A 128 -4.76 -32.25 -8.62
C PHE A 128 -4.58 -32.68 -10.08
N THR A 129 -3.53 -32.21 -10.76
CA THR A 129 -3.34 -32.46 -12.19
C THR A 129 -2.36 -33.58 -12.51
N HIS A 130 -1.35 -33.78 -11.67
CA HIS A 130 -0.19 -34.62 -12.00
C HIS A 130 0.22 -35.58 -10.88
N ARG A 131 -0.31 -35.42 -9.66
CA ARG A 131 0.03 -36.30 -8.54
C ARG A 131 -1.23 -36.88 -7.91
N ARG A 132 -1.14 -37.23 -6.63
CA ARG A 132 -2.24 -37.79 -5.86
C ARG A 132 -3.16 -36.67 -5.38
N LEU A 133 -4.46 -36.93 -5.45
CA LEU A 133 -5.48 -36.00 -4.95
C LEU A 133 -5.24 -35.66 -3.47
N PRO A 134 -5.26 -34.37 -3.11
CA PRO A 134 -5.12 -33.94 -1.72
C PRO A 134 -6.39 -34.26 -0.92
N THR A 135 -6.27 -34.24 0.41
CA THR A 135 -7.42 -34.48 1.28
C THR A 135 -8.39 -33.30 1.28
N LEU A 136 -9.66 -33.56 1.61
CA LEU A 136 -10.69 -32.52 1.72
C LEU A 136 -10.30 -31.38 2.69
N LYS A 137 -9.55 -31.70 3.77
CA LYS A 137 -9.01 -30.71 4.71
C LYS A 137 -8.09 -29.69 4.02
N TRP A 138 -7.22 -30.16 3.12
CA TRP A 138 -6.33 -29.29 2.35
C TRP A 138 -7.10 -28.48 1.29
N CYS A 139 -8.14 -29.07 0.69
CA CYS A 139 -9.03 -28.39 -0.24
C CYS A 139 -9.73 -27.19 0.43
N ARG A 140 -10.32 -27.41 1.61
CA ARG A 140 -10.97 -26.36 2.42
C ARG A 140 -9.99 -25.26 2.82
N LYS A 141 -8.78 -25.64 3.25
CA LYS A 141 -7.71 -24.68 3.58
C LYS A 141 -7.28 -23.85 2.36
N GLY A 142 -7.10 -24.50 1.21
CA GLY A 142 -6.79 -23.84 -0.06
C GLY A 142 -7.87 -22.84 -0.44
N CYS A 143 -9.14 -23.26 -0.41
CA CYS A 143 -10.29 -22.40 -0.71
C CYS A 143 -10.32 -21.16 0.19
N LYS A 144 -10.16 -21.33 1.51
CA LYS A 144 -10.13 -20.20 2.46
C LYS A 144 -9.05 -19.18 2.11
N VAL A 145 -7.81 -19.65 1.91
CA VAL A 145 -6.66 -18.77 1.64
C VAL A 145 -6.80 -18.05 0.28
N VAL A 146 -7.32 -18.76 -0.73
CA VAL A 146 -7.57 -18.14 -2.03
C VAL A 146 -8.69 -17.10 -1.97
N LEU A 147 -9.77 -17.36 -1.23
CA LEU A 147 -10.85 -16.39 -1.03
C LEU A 147 -10.37 -15.14 -0.29
N GLU A 148 -9.55 -15.30 0.76
CA GLU A 148 -8.92 -14.18 1.48
C GLU A 148 -8.01 -13.36 0.54
N TRP A 149 -7.20 -14.02 -0.27
CA TRP A 149 -6.36 -13.36 -1.28
C TRP A 149 -7.21 -12.60 -2.31
N LEU A 150 -8.29 -13.21 -2.84
CA LEU A 150 -9.21 -12.56 -3.78
C LEU A 150 -9.90 -11.35 -3.16
N GLN A 151 -10.22 -11.42 -1.87
CA GLN A 151 -10.82 -10.31 -1.14
C GLN A 151 -9.87 -9.12 -1.14
N GLN A 152 -8.63 -9.33 -0.70
CA GLN A 152 -7.62 -8.27 -0.55
C GLN A 152 -7.13 -7.71 -1.89
N GLU A 153 -6.87 -8.59 -2.86
CA GLU A 153 -6.17 -8.23 -4.10
C GLU A 153 -7.12 -7.78 -5.22
N TYR A 154 -8.40 -8.14 -5.14
CA TYR A 154 -9.40 -7.78 -6.15
C TYR A 154 -10.59 -7.03 -5.55
N TRP A 155 -11.38 -7.62 -4.66
CA TRP A 155 -12.63 -7.02 -4.18
C TRP A 155 -12.38 -5.70 -3.43
N SER A 156 -11.43 -5.68 -2.49
CA SER A 156 -11.02 -4.48 -1.77
C SER A 156 -10.32 -3.45 -2.65
N ARG A 157 -9.74 -3.85 -3.79
CA ARG A 157 -9.11 -2.93 -4.75
C ARG A 157 -10.09 -2.32 -5.75
N GLN A 158 -11.19 -3.00 -6.04
CA GLN A 158 -12.29 -2.43 -6.82
C GLN A 158 -13.00 -1.31 -6.06
N LEU A 159 -12.92 -1.30 -4.72
CA LEU A 159 -13.25 -0.14 -3.88
C LEU A 159 -12.29 1.05 -4.11
N GLY A 160 -11.15 0.84 -4.79
CA GLY A 160 -10.24 1.91 -5.23
C GLY A 160 -10.68 2.63 -6.51
N GLY A 161 -11.86 2.29 -7.05
CA GLY A 161 -12.58 3.14 -8.00
C GLY A 161 -13.44 4.14 -7.24
N GLU A 162 -12.93 5.37 -7.10
CA GLU A 162 -13.56 6.57 -6.52
C GLU A 162 -14.08 6.50 -5.06
N ASP A 163 -14.47 5.35 -4.49
CA ASP A 163 -15.08 5.29 -3.14
C ASP A 163 -14.71 4.01 -2.34
N GLY A 164 -13.60 4.02 -1.61
CA GLY A 164 -13.19 2.95 -0.69
C GLY A 164 -12.20 3.50 0.32
N PRO A 165 -11.78 2.77 1.36
CA PRO A 165 -10.93 3.33 2.43
C PRO A 165 -9.57 3.84 1.92
N PHE A 166 -9.06 3.30 0.81
CA PHE A 166 -7.89 3.85 0.10
C PHE A 166 -8.25 4.93 -0.93
N ALA A 167 -9.49 5.01 -1.39
CA ALA A 167 -9.99 6.14 -2.18
C ALA A 167 -10.22 7.35 -1.28
N ASP A 168 -10.71 7.19 -0.05
CA ASP A 168 -10.74 8.25 0.96
C ASP A 168 -9.33 8.78 1.21
N LEU A 169 -8.34 7.90 1.37
CA LEU A 169 -6.94 8.33 1.50
C LEU A 169 -6.43 8.99 0.21
N ASN A 170 -6.63 8.41 -0.96
CA ASN A 170 -6.13 9.01 -2.22
C ASN A 170 -6.84 10.31 -2.58
N TRP A 171 -8.14 10.43 -2.28
CA TRP A 171 -8.96 11.64 -2.36
C TRP A 171 -8.45 12.68 -1.39
N LEU A 172 -8.30 12.33 -0.11
CA LEU A 172 -7.78 13.21 0.92
C LEU A 172 -6.35 13.66 0.58
N LEU A 173 -5.51 12.78 0.06
CA LEU A 173 -4.18 13.13 -0.44
C LEU A 173 -4.26 14.07 -1.65
N ALA A 174 -5.23 13.90 -2.55
CA ALA A 174 -5.45 14.80 -3.68
C ALA A 174 -5.99 16.16 -3.23
N GLU A 175 -6.88 16.18 -2.24
CA GLU A 175 -7.47 17.37 -1.65
C GLU A 175 -6.42 18.16 -0.85
N ILE A 176 -5.61 17.48 -0.04
CA ILE A 176 -4.46 18.10 0.64
C ILE A 176 -3.45 18.62 -0.38
N LYS A 177 -3.21 17.90 -1.48
CA LYS A 177 -2.33 18.38 -2.54
C LYS A 177 -2.88 19.63 -3.21
N GLN A 178 -4.18 19.68 -3.46
CA GLN A 178 -4.84 20.85 -4.03
C GLN A 178 -4.75 22.03 -3.06
N PHE A 179 -5.03 21.81 -1.77
CA PHE A 179 -4.86 22.81 -0.72
C PHE A 179 -3.40 23.29 -0.61
N ALA A 180 -2.42 22.39 -0.74
CA ALA A 180 -1.00 22.74 -0.73
C ALA A 180 -0.60 23.66 -1.90
N LEU A 181 -1.30 23.58 -3.03
CA LEU A 181 -1.07 24.50 -4.16
C LEU A 181 -1.66 25.89 -3.90
N GLU A 182 -2.71 25.98 -3.09
CA GLU A 182 -3.43 27.21 -2.79
C GLU A 182 -2.87 27.92 -1.54
N SER A 183 -2.38 27.17 -0.55
CA SER A 183 -1.96 27.66 0.76
C SER A 183 -0.89 26.77 1.40
N SER A 184 0.27 26.66 0.74
CA SER A 184 1.40 25.85 1.23
C SER A 184 1.89 26.26 2.62
N GLY A 185 1.89 27.55 2.94
CA GLY A 185 2.33 28.07 4.25
C GLY A 185 1.49 27.53 5.41
N LEU A 186 0.16 27.65 5.31
CA LEU A 186 -0.76 27.15 6.34
C LEU A 186 -0.67 25.63 6.52
N LEU A 187 -0.55 24.88 5.42
CA LEU A 187 -0.38 23.44 5.51
C LEU A 187 0.91 23.06 6.24
N ILE A 188 2.01 23.76 5.95
CA ILE A 188 3.31 23.52 6.58
C ILE A 188 3.26 23.87 8.07
N ASP A 189 2.60 24.95 8.46
CA ASP A 189 2.41 25.32 9.86
C ASP A 189 1.69 24.19 10.62
N VAL A 190 0.55 23.71 10.09
CA VAL A 190 -0.20 22.58 10.68
C VAL A 190 0.65 21.30 10.73
N MET A 191 1.39 20.99 9.66
CA MET A 191 2.21 19.77 9.62
C MET A 191 3.29 19.74 10.71
N VAL A 192 3.83 20.89 11.11
CA VAL A 192 4.91 20.98 12.12
C VAL A 192 4.36 21.11 13.56
N GLU A 193 3.04 21.14 13.73
CA GLU A 193 2.41 21.08 15.05
C GLU A 193 2.58 19.70 15.74
N ASP A 194 2.43 19.71 17.06
CA ASP A 194 2.43 18.48 17.86
C ASP A 194 1.21 17.62 17.48
N GLY A 195 1.42 16.31 17.34
CA GLY A 195 0.43 15.37 16.84
C GLY A 195 0.55 15.05 15.34
N PHE A 196 1.34 15.82 14.58
CA PHE A 196 1.60 15.59 13.17
C PHE A 196 3.03 15.08 12.93
N LEU A 197 3.93 15.91 12.39
CA LEU A 197 5.32 15.53 12.18
C LEU A 197 6.09 15.37 13.51
N VAL A 198 5.63 16.03 14.57
CA VAL A 198 6.11 15.81 15.94
C VAL A 198 5.09 14.91 16.65
N PRO A 199 5.33 13.59 16.76
CA PRO A 199 4.35 12.68 17.32
C PRO A 199 4.26 12.83 18.85
N THR A 200 3.06 12.66 19.40
CA THR A 200 2.89 12.54 20.84
C THR A 200 3.34 11.16 21.35
N PRO A 201 3.71 11.02 22.65
CA PRO A 201 4.08 9.72 23.22
C PRO A 201 3.00 8.64 23.03
N GLU A 202 1.72 9.02 23.11
CA GLU A 202 0.57 8.13 22.92
C GLU A 202 0.47 7.62 21.47
N GLN A 203 0.72 8.48 20.49
CA GLN A 203 0.76 8.09 19.08
C GLN A 203 1.92 7.12 18.79
N LEU A 204 3.09 7.34 19.39
CA LEU A 204 4.24 6.44 19.25
C LEU A 204 3.94 5.05 19.82
N GLN A 205 3.29 4.99 20.98
CA GLN A 205 2.84 3.73 21.59
C GLN A 205 1.82 3.02 20.68
N THR A 206 0.86 3.77 20.12
CA THR A 206 -0.17 3.23 19.21
C THR A 206 0.45 2.69 17.91
N LEU A 207 1.50 3.34 17.41
CA LEU A 207 2.24 2.90 16.22
C LEU A 207 3.21 1.74 16.52
N GLY A 208 3.34 1.31 17.77
CA GLY A 208 4.27 0.25 18.16
C GLY A 208 5.74 0.64 17.99
N CYS A 209 6.06 1.93 18.13
CA CYS A 209 7.44 2.41 18.14
C CYS A 209 8.00 2.23 19.56
N ASP A 210 8.87 1.24 19.76
CA ASP A 210 9.57 1.03 21.04
C ASP A 210 10.60 2.15 21.25
N CYS A 211 10.69 2.69 22.47
CA CYS A 211 11.61 3.78 22.86
C CYS A 211 13.12 3.47 22.66
N GLY A 212 13.47 2.27 22.19
CA GLY A 212 14.85 1.86 21.92
C GLY A 212 15.40 2.29 20.56
N ASP A 213 14.52 2.63 19.59
CA ASP A 213 14.94 3.01 18.22
C ASP A 213 15.41 4.47 18.11
N THR A 214 15.07 5.34 19.07
CA THR A 214 15.56 6.72 19.20
C THR A 214 16.96 6.74 19.81
N SER A 215 17.91 6.10 19.14
CA SER A 215 19.28 5.97 19.61
C SER A 215 20.09 7.22 19.27
N CYS A 216 20.44 7.98 20.33
CA CYS A 216 21.32 9.15 20.37
C CYS A 216 20.72 10.50 19.89
N PRO A 217 20.56 11.49 20.78
CA PRO A 217 20.17 12.87 20.42
C PRO A 217 21.12 13.56 19.43
N ALA A 218 22.38 13.09 19.37
CA ALA A 218 23.37 13.61 18.42
C ALA A 218 23.17 13.08 16.99
N GLU A 219 22.52 11.93 16.80
CA GLU A 219 22.21 11.34 15.49
C GLU A 219 20.71 11.07 15.36
N PRO A 220 19.88 12.11 15.20
CA PRO A 220 18.44 11.95 15.19
C PRO A 220 17.98 11.13 13.98
N ARG A 221 17.26 10.04 14.24
CA ARG A 221 16.66 9.17 13.21
C ARG A 221 15.20 8.90 13.53
N LEU A 222 14.36 8.94 12.50
CA LEU A 222 12.94 8.65 12.66
C LEU A 222 12.70 7.14 12.79
N PRO A 223 11.81 6.70 13.69
CA PRO A 223 11.30 5.34 13.67
C PRO A 223 10.73 5.00 12.29
N GLN A 224 11.13 3.87 11.72
CA GLN A 224 10.76 3.52 10.34
C GLN A 224 9.24 3.35 10.17
N VAL A 225 8.55 2.90 11.22
CA VAL A 225 7.08 2.79 11.21
C VAL A 225 6.44 4.18 11.08
N PHE A 226 6.96 5.17 11.81
CA PHE A 226 6.49 6.55 11.76
C PHE A 226 6.81 7.22 10.40
N LEU A 227 8.01 7.03 9.87
CA LEU A 227 8.36 7.52 8.53
C LEU A 227 7.44 6.92 7.46
N ARG A 228 7.17 5.61 7.51
CA ARG A 228 6.29 4.91 6.56
C ARG A 228 4.85 5.40 6.63
N PHE A 229 4.38 5.76 7.82
CA PHE A 229 3.05 6.35 8.03
C PHE A 229 2.88 7.65 7.21
N TRP A 230 3.86 8.55 7.27
CA TRP A 230 3.82 9.84 6.55
C TRP A 230 4.24 9.78 5.07
N LEU A 231 4.81 8.66 4.63
CA LEU A 231 5.44 8.55 3.31
C LEU A 231 4.48 8.77 2.14
N SER A 232 3.22 8.36 2.27
CA SER A 232 2.19 8.55 1.23
C SER A 232 1.89 10.04 1.00
N LEU A 233 1.75 10.81 2.09
CA LEU A 233 1.51 12.24 2.05
C LEU A 233 2.72 13.00 1.50
N LEU A 234 3.91 12.76 2.05
CA LEU A 234 5.12 13.46 1.63
C LEU A 234 5.46 13.19 0.17
N LYS A 235 5.25 11.97 -0.34
CA LYS A 235 5.41 11.65 -1.77
C LYS A 235 4.42 12.41 -2.65
N THR A 236 3.21 12.67 -2.15
CA THR A 236 2.16 13.39 -2.88
C THR A 236 2.46 14.88 -2.95
N LEU A 237 3.02 15.45 -1.87
CA LEU A 237 3.43 16.85 -1.73
C LEU A 237 4.83 17.15 -2.26
N ASN A 238 5.53 16.15 -2.81
CA ASN A 238 6.92 16.21 -3.25
C ASN A 238 7.13 17.11 -4.48
N SER A 239 7.00 18.42 -4.29
CA SER A 239 7.44 19.45 -5.24
C SER A 239 8.67 20.16 -4.67
N PRO A 240 9.64 20.57 -5.51
CA PRO A 240 10.81 21.31 -5.05
C PRO A 240 10.44 22.51 -4.16
N ALA A 241 9.43 23.29 -4.56
CA ALA A 241 8.98 24.46 -3.83
C ALA A 241 8.46 24.12 -2.42
N PHE A 242 7.60 23.10 -2.31
CA PHE A 242 7.03 22.68 -1.02
C PHE A 242 8.11 22.21 -0.04
N ILE A 243 9.08 21.44 -0.53
CA ILE A 243 10.14 20.86 0.30
C ILE A 243 11.09 21.94 0.81
N HIS A 244 11.40 22.94 -0.01
CA HIS A 244 12.16 24.12 0.42
C HIS A 244 11.47 24.86 1.56
N LEU A 245 10.16 25.13 1.41
CA LEU A 245 9.36 25.81 2.44
C LEU A 245 9.26 24.99 3.74
N LEU A 246 9.09 23.67 3.62
CA LEU A 246 9.03 22.78 4.79
C LEU A 246 10.37 22.76 5.54
N LEU A 247 11.49 22.66 4.82
CA LEU A 247 12.83 22.74 5.43
C LEU A 247 13.05 24.08 6.12
N GLU A 248 12.71 25.19 5.49
CA GLU A 248 12.84 26.54 6.07
C GLU A 248 12.01 26.67 7.37
N LYS A 249 10.78 26.14 7.38
CA LYS A 249 9.95 26.11 8.59
C LYS A 249 10.57 25.25 9.68
N LEU A 250 11.01 24.03 9.37
CA LEU A 250 11.63 23.14 10.36
C LEU A 250 12.89 23.77 10.98
N PHE A 251 13.71 24.46 10.19
CA PHE A 251 14.87 25.18 10.71
C PHE A 251 14.49 26.38 11.57
N THR A 252 13.43 27.10 11.21
CA THR A 252 12.90 28.22 12.01
C THR A 252 12.40 27.73 13.37
N GLU A 253 11.66 26.62 13.39
CA GLU A 253 11.18 25.99 14.62
C GLU A 253 12.34 25.47 15.48
N LEU A 254 13.37 24.87 14.85
CA LEU A 254 14.57 24.46 15.56
C LEU A 254 15.26 25.66 16.23
N LYS A 255 15.34 26.81 15.54
CA LYS A 255 15.91 28.06 16.07
C LYS A 255 15.13 28.60 17.27
N LEU A 256 13.81 28.42 17.32
CA LEU A 256 13.00 28.84 18.45
C LEU A 256 13.22 27.93 19.67
N LEU A 257 13.51 26.65 19.44
CA LEU A 257 13.65 25.64 20.50
C LEU A 257 15.04 25.58 21.14
N THR A 258 16.07 26.22 20.56
CA THR A 258 17.45 26.22 21.11
C THR A 258 17.57 26.88 22.50
N GLY A 259 16.51 27.51 23.01
CA GLY A 259 16.41 28.07 24.36
C GLY A 259 15.52 27.30 25.34
N GLU A 260 14.79 26.26 24.90
CA GLU A 260 13.82 25.53 25.72
C GLU A 260 14.24 24.07 25.98
N PRO A 261 13.88 23.45 27.12
CA PRO A 261 14.24 22.07 27.45
C PRO A 261 13.42 21.00 26.70
N ASN A 262 12.80 21.33 25.57
CA ASN A 262 11.91 20.42 24.85
C ASN A 262 12.69 19.44 23.96
N ASP A 263 13.38 18.50 24.62
CA ASP A 263 14.24 17.50 23.99
C ASP A 263 13.49 16.63 22.96
N HIS A 264 12.21 16.36 23.20
CA HIS A 264 11.38 15.54 22.31
C HIS A 264 11.07 16.23 20.99
N ARG A 265 10.52 17.45 21.04
CA ARG A 265 10.17 18.22 19.83
C ARG A 265 11.43 18.54 19.02
N MET A 266 12.50 18.95 19.70
CA MET A 266 13.80 19.20 19.08
C MET A 266 14.33 17.96 18.34
N PHE A 267 14.25 16.77 18.95
CA PHE A 267 14.69 15.53 18.33
C PHE A 267 13.94 15.22 17.02
N TYR A 268 12.61 15.26 17.02
CA TYR A 268 11.83 14.92 15.82
C TYR A 268 11.99 15.94 14.69
N ILE A 269 12.11 17.24 15.01
CA ILE A 269 12.42 18.27 14.02
C ILE A 269 13.79 18.02 13.40
N ALA A 270 14.81 17.77 14.23
CA ALA A 270 16.15 17.46 13.74
C ALA A 270 16.20 16.15 12.93
N ALA A 271 15.41 15.14 13.31
CA ALA A 271 15.28 13.88 12.59
C ALA A 271 14.65 14.07 11.21
N TRP A 272 13.58 14.87 11.10
CA TRP A 272 12.97 15.21 9.81
C TRP A 272 13.91 16.00 8.90
N ILE A 273 14.63 16.97 9.44
CA ILE A 273 15.66 17.71 8.70
C ILE A 273 16.72 16.72 8.17
N SER A 274 17.22 15.82 9.03
CA SER A 274 18.22 14.83 8.65
C SER A 274 17.72 13.90 7.54
N GLU A 275 16.48 13.40 7.62
CA GLU A 275 15.86 12.54 6.59
C GLU A 275 15.67 13.25 5.26
N LEU A 276 15.19 14.51 5.28
CA LEU A 276 14.99 15.31 4.08
C LEU A 276 16.32 15.67 3.39
N ILE A 277 17.37 15.96 4.17
CA ILE A 277 18.72 16.22 3.63
C ILE A 277 19.33 14.92 3.09
N SER A 278 19.27 13.83 3.85
CA SER A 278 19.83 12.51 3.49
C SER A 278 19.24 11.97 2.19
N CYS A 279 17.93 12.16 1.98
CA CYS A 279 17.30 11.75 0.74
C CYS A 279 17.77 12.57 -0.50
N ASN A 280 18.48 13.70 -0.32
CA ASN A 280 19.04 14.54 -1.37
C ASN A 280 20.57 14.43 -1.56
N GLY A 281 21.29 13.69 -0.72
CA GLY A 281 22.76 13.58 -0.74
C GLY A 281 23.39 12.86 -1.96
N LYS A 282 24.70 13.06 -2.21
CA LYS A 282 25.46 12.52 -3.37
C LYS A 282 25.69 10.98 -3.34
N LYS A 283 26.13 10.46 -4.50
CA LYS A 283 26.05 9.06 -4.99
C LYS A 283 27.07 8.05 -4.43
N PHE A 284 28.06 8.43 -3.64
CA PHE A 284 29.23 7.55 -3.41
C PHE A 284 28.96 6.32 -2.53
N ALA A 285 27.88 6.29 -1.74
CA ALA A 285 27.58 5.16 -0.85
C ALA A 285 26.98 3.93 -1.55
N TYR A 286 26.60 4.01 -2.83
CA TYR A 286 25.77 2.98 -3.49
C TYR A 286 26.41 2.36 -4.73
N HIS A 287 27.72 2.54 -4.96
CA HIS A 287 28.41 2.03 -6.16
C HIS A 287 28.33 0.50 -6.30
N PHE A 288 28.11 -0.22 -5.20
CA PHE A 288 27.98 -1.68 -5.16
C PHE A 288 26.54 -2.18 -4.88
N GLU A 289 25.53 -1.30 -5.00
CA GLU A 289 24.14 -1.64 -4.69
C GLU A 289 23.53 -2.61 -5.73
N THR A 290 22.99 -3.73 -5.27
CA THR A 290 22.26 -4.69 -6.14
C THR A 290 20.92 -4.12 -6.63
N LYS A 291 20.37 -4.66 -7.72
CA LYS A 291 19.05 -4.24 -8.25
C LYS A 291 17.91 -4.39 -7.22
N VAL A 292 18.00 -5.37 -6.31
CA VAL A 292 17.00 -5.60 -5.25
C VAL A 292 17.13 -4.55 -4.15
N GLN A 293 18.35 -4.26 -3.70
CA GLN A 293 18.63 -3.21 -2.72
C GLN A 293 18.21 -1.83 -3.24
N LYS A 294 18.52 -1.53 -4.50
CA LYS A 294 18.07 -0.29 -5.16
C LYS A 294 16.55 -0.18 -5.19
N LYS A 295 15.83 -1.28 -5.44
CA LYS A 295 14.36 -1.28 -5.45
C LYS A 295 13.76 -1.11 -4.04
N ALA A 296 14.39 -1.67 -3.01
CA ALA A 296 14.00 -1.49 -1.63
C ALA A 296 14.22 -0.02 -1.19
N ARG A 297 15.40 0.54 -1.46
CA ARG A 297 15.72 1.95 -1.18
C ARG A 297 14.75 2.91 -1.86
N MET A 298 14.47 2.71 -3.15
CA MET A 298 13.50 3.54 -3.90
C MET A 298 12.07 3.44 -3.37
N ARG A 299 11.70 2.39 -2.62
CA ARG A 299 10.38 2.30 -1.98
C ARG A 299 10.32 3.17 -0.73
N GLU A 300 11.43 3.31 -0.02
CA GLU A 300 11.53 4.01 1.27
C GLU A 300 11.91 5.49 1.10
N CYS A 301 12.50 5.89 -0.04
CA CYS A 301 12.80 7.29 -0.31
C CYS A 301 11.55 8.17 -0.43
N ILE A 302 11.58 9.32 0.25
CA ILE A 302 10.61 10.42 0.08
C ILE A 302 10.74 11.04 -1.32
N PHE A 303 11.99 11.20 -1.80
CA PHE A 303 12.28 11.79 -3.12
C PHE A 303 12.35 10.76 -4.25
N VAL A 304 11.55 10.98 -5.29
CA VAL A 304 11.67 10.24 -6.56
C VAL A 304 12.79 10.83 -7.43
N ASN A 305 12.97 12.16 -7.37
CA ASN A 305 14.03 12.92 -8.04
C ASN A 305 14.75 13.82 -7.03
N ARG A 306 16.07 13.96 -7.16
CA ARG A 306 16.86 14.86 -6.30
C ARG A 306 16.47 16.32 -6.56
N ILE A 307 16.34 17.07 -5.48
CA ILE A 307 16.03 18.50 -5.52
C ILE A 307 17.34 19.27 -5.36
N GLN A 308 17.50 20.35 -6.15
CA GLN A 308 18.60 21.28 -5.94
C GLN A 308 18.29 22.13 -4.70
N MET A 309 19.07 21.92 -3.64
CA MET A 309 18.93 22.64 -2.38
C MET A 309 19.78 23.92 -2.35
N ARG A 310 19.32 24.95 -1.64
CA ARG A 310 20.06 26.19 -1.42
C ARG A 310 20.95 26.05 -0.20
N TRP A 311 21.97 25.21 -0.30
CA TRP A 311 22.82 24.79 0.82
C TRP A 311 23.41 25.96 1.62
N GLN A 312 23.84 27.04 0.97
CA GLN A 312 24.36 28.22 1.66
C GLN A 312 23.35 28.85 2.63
N GLN A 313 22.08 28.91 2.24
CA GLN A 313 21.01 29.42 3.10
C GLN A 313 20.69 28.43 4.21
N LEU A 314 20.59 27.14 3.89
CA LEU A 314 20.31 26.09 4.88
C LEU A 314 21.43 25.98 5.92
N LEU A 315 22.70 26.05 5.51
CA LEU A 315 23.86 26.04 6.39
C LEU A 315 23.89 27.25 7.33
N ALA A 316 23.57 28.45 6.82
CA ALA A 316 23.46 29.64 7.65
C ALA A 316 22.39 29.45 8.74
N VAL A 317 21.20 28.95 8.39
CA VAL A 317 20.14 28.73 9.37
C VAL A 317 20.47 27.56 10.33
N CYS A 318 21.12 26.48 9.86
CA CYS A 318 21.64 25.40 10.72
C CYS A 318 22.59 25.92 11.80
N LEU A 319 23.49 26.85 11.43
CA LEU A 319 24.49 27.42 12.33
C LEU A 319 23.86 28.44 13.30
N GLU A 320 22.84 29.18 12.86
CA GLU A 320 22.04 30.05 13.72
C GLU A 320 21.15 29.28 14.72
N ALA A 321 20.81 28.02 14.40
CA ALA A 321 19.97 27.12 15.20
C ALA A 321 20.78 25.93 15.78
N ALA A 322 21.96 26.21 16.34
CA ALA A 322 22.86 25.17 16.83
C ALA A 322 22.24 24.36 17.99
N CYS A 323 22.13 23.04 17.81
CA CYS A 323 21.64 22.07 18.78
C CYS A 323 22.56 20.84 18.83
N VAL A 324 22.26 19.88 19.71
CA VAL A 324 23.04 18.63 19.88
C VAL A 324 23.17 17.84 18.57
N SER A 325 22.20 17.97 17.67
CA SER A 325 22.17 17.32 16.36
C SER A 325 22.86 18.12 15.23
N THR A 326 23.25 19.39 15.45
CA THR A 326 23.88 20.24 14.42
C THR A 326 25.15 19.63 13.81
N PRO A 327 26.06 18.99 14.59
CA PRO A 327 27.21 18.29 14.00
C PRO A 327 26.81 17.18 13.02
N HIS A 328 25.72 16.47 13.29
CA HIS A 328 25.18 15.45 12.39
C HIS A 328 24.56 16.09 11.15
N LEU A 329 23.75 17.13 11.30
CA LEU A 329 23.12 17.84 10.17
C LEU A 329 24.16 18.43 9.20
N LEU A 330 25.28 18.95 9.71
CA LEU A 330 26.40 19.45 8.90
C LEU A 330 27.17 18.32 8.19
N ARG A 331 27.21 17.10 8.73
CA ARG A 331 27.85 15.94 8.07
C ARG A 331 27.07 15.43 6.86
N VAL A 332 25.78 15.74 6.77
CA VAL A 332 24.93 15.35 5.63
C VAL A 332 25.05 16.36 4.47
N ASP A 333 25.95 17.35 4.58
CA ASP A 333 26.28 18.29 3.49
C ASP A 333 26.83 17.53 2.26
N PRO A 334 26.23 17.68 1.07
CA PRO A 334 26.61 16.90 -0.10
C PRO A 334 27.66 17.54 -1.02
N GLU A 335 28.62 18.31 -0.49
CA GLU A 335 29.71 18.89 -1.31
C GLU A 335 30.34 17.91 -2.32
#